data_AF-A0A4Y2DZQ1-F1
#
_entry.id   AF-A0A4Y2DZQ1-F1
#
_cell.length_a   1.000
_cell.length_b   1.000
_cell.length_c   1.000
_cell.angle_alpha   90.00
_cell.angle_beta   90.00
_cell.angle_gamma   90.00
#
_symmetry.space_group_name_H-M   'P 1'
#
loop_
_entity.id
_entity.type
_entity.pdbx_description
1 polymer ?
#
loop_
_entity_poly.entity_id
_entity_poly.type
_entity_poly.pdbx_seq_one_letter_code
_entity_poly.pdbx_strand_id
1 'polypeptide(L)'
;MEGNHPKSKEILSIIRKYNSSFQMTSFGTSLCMLDSTVFMPTFRIRGQVYHKPESLMSLPNEEAKFLQKYFLGNEEAEAKRRCKLIPGTTKSLIESLQMMLHENN
;
A
#
# COMPACT_ATOMS: atom_id res chain seq x y z
N MET A 1 13.22 17.09 0.36
CA MET A 1 13.11 16.65 1.77
C MET A 1 14.51 16.31 2.28
N GLU A 2 15.01 17.03 3.29
CA GLU A 2 16.41 16.92 3.76
C GLU A 2 16.71 15.68 4.62
N GLY A 3 15.76 14.75 4.79
CA GLY A 3 16.01 13.46 5.45
C GLY A 3 16.30 13.52 6.97
N ASN A 4 16.31 14.71 7.58
CA ASN A 4 16.71 14.96 8.97
C ASN A 4 15.61 14.73 10.02
N HIS A 5 14.46 14.17 9.64
CA HIS A 5 13.39 13.91 10.59
C HIS A 5 13.82 12.85 11.62
N PRO A 6 13.51 12.97 12.93
CA PRO A 6 13.92 12.00 13.96
C PRO A 6 13.51 10.55 13.65
N LYS A 7 12.37 10.38 12.97
CA LYS A 7 11.86 9.06 12.54
C LYS A 7 12.46 8.54 11.23
N SER A 8 13.32 9.31 10.56
CA SER A 8 13.88 8.97 9.23
C SER A 8 14.58 7.61 9.24
N LYS A 9 15.41 7.32 10.27
CA LYS A 9 16.09 6.02 10.41
C LYS A 9 15.12 4.85 10.58
N GLU A 10 14.07 5.05 11.36
CA GLU A 10 13.01 4.04 11.57
C GLU A 10 12.23 3.80 10.27
N ILE A 11 11.85 4.87 9.57
CA ILE A 11 11.14 4.78 8.30
C ILE A 11 11.99 4.05 7.26
N LEU A 12 13.28 4.37 7.18
CA LEU A 12 14.20 3.72 6.25
C LEU A 12 14.41 2.23 6.57
N SER A 13 14.43 1.83 7.86
CA SER A 13 14.62 0.43 8.24
C SER A 13 13.42 -0.45 7.85
N ILE A 14 12.21 0.10 7.81
CA ILE A 14 10.97 -0.60 7.42
C ILE A 14 10.31 -0.03 6.16
N ILE A 15 11.05 0.66 5.30
CA ILE A 15 10.51 1.37 4.12
C ILE A 15 9.75 0.45 3.16
N ARG A 16 10.18 -0.82 3.04
CA ARG A 16 9.51 -1.82 2.21
C ARG A 16 8.07 -2.06 2.67
N LYS A 17 7.80 -2.04 3.98
CA LYS A 17 6.44 -2.19 4.52
C LYS A 17 5.56 -1.00 4.10
N TYR A 18 6.08 0.23 4.21
CA TYR A 18 5.38 1.42 3.75
C TYR A 18 5.09 1.37 2.25
N ASN A 19 6.07 1.00 1.42
CA ASN A 19 5.86 0.83 -0.03
C ASN A 19 4.80 -0.24 -0.34
N SER A 20 4.79 -1.34 0.42
CA SER A 20 3.81 -2.42 0.28
C SER A 20 2.39 -1.98 0.64
N SER A 21 2.26 -1.12 1.65
CA SER A 21 0.98 -0.50 1.99
C SER A 21 0.41 0.31 0.82
N PHE A 22 1.26 0.89 -0.03
CA PHE A 22 0.89 1.72 -1.18
C PHE A 22 1.19 1.11 -2.56
N GLN A 23 1.22 -0.21 -2.69
CA GLN A 23 1.60 -0.93 -3.90
C GLN A 23 1.05 -0.44 -5.26
N MET A 24 -0.14 0.17 -5.38
CA MET A 24 -0.56 0.75 -6.66
C MET A 24 0.35 1.88 -7.16
N THR A 25 1.05 2.60 -6.28
CA THR A 25 2.04 3.61 -6.68
C THR A 25 3.24 2.99 -7.39
N SER A 26 3.45 1.68 -7.25
CA SER A 26 4.53 0.96 -7.90
C SER A 26 4.12 0.30 -9.23
N PHE A 27 2.91 0.51 -9.75
CA PHE A 27 2.49 -0.06 -11.04
C PHE A 27 3.34 0.42 -12.24
N GLY A 28 3.98 1.58 -12.14
CA GLY A 28 4.89 2.11 -13.17
C GLY A 28 6.35 1.66 -13.05
N THR A 29 6.78 1.04 -11.93
CA THR A 29 8.20 0.67 -11.75
C THR A 29 8.53 -0.66 -12.43
N SER A 30 9.76 -0.81 -12.94
CA SER A 30 10.29 -2.04 -13.54
C SER A 30 10.65 -3.12 -12.50
N LEU A 31 10.75 -2.75 -11.22
CA LEU A 31 11.19 -3.65 -10.16
C LEU A 31 10.05 -4.60 -9.74
N CYS A 32 10.26 -5.91 -9.96
CA CYS A 32 9.39 -6.94 -9.40
C CYS A 32 9.73 -7.10 -7.92
N MET A 33 8.77 -6.82 -7.04
CA MET A 33 8.93 -7.06 -5.60
C MET A 33 8.93 -8.57 -5.38
N LEU A 34 10.13 -9.16 -5.31
CA LEU A 34 10.36 -10.61 -5.31
C LEU A 34 10.28 -11.25 -3.91
N ASP A 35 10.12 -10.45 -2.86
CA ASP A 35 10.06 -10.96 -1.50
C ASP A 35 8.66 -11.48 -1.19
N SER A 36 8.51 -12.81 -1.19
CA SER A 36 7.29 -13.57 -0.92
C SER A 36 6.72 -13.35 0.48
N THR A 37 7.45 -12.69 1.37
CA THR A 37 6.99 -12.32 2.72
C THR A 37 6.01 -11.15 2.71
N VAL A 38 5.93 -10.39 1.61
CA VAL A 38 5.00 -9.29 1.43
C VAL A 38 3.85 -9.74 0.53
N PHE A 39 2.63 -9.73 1.07
CA PHE A 39 1.41 -10.05 0.34
C PHE A 39 1.30 -9.25 -0.98
N MET A 40 1.38 -9.95 -2.11
CA MET A 40 1.37 -9.38 -3.46
C MET A 40 0.04 -9.71 -4.18
N PRO A 41 -0.95 -8.80 -4.22
CA PRO A 41 -2.22 -8.98 -4.93
C PRO A 41 -2.12 -8.99 -6.47
N THR A 42 -0.98 -8.56 -7.01
CA THR A 42 -0.76 -8.43 -8.44
C THR A 42 0.52 -9.13 -8.85
N PHE A 43 0.56 -9.71 -10.05
CA PHE A 43 1.79 -10.25 -10.62
C PHE A 43 1.99 -9.66 -12.01
N ARG A 44 3.25 -9.49 -12.41
CA ARG A 44 3.60 -8.83 -13.67
C ARG A 44 4.12 -9.85 -14.66
N ILE A 45 3.55 -9.87 -15.87
CA ILE A 45 4.06 -10.66 -16.99
C ILE A 45 4.37 -9.67 -18.13
N ARG A 46 5.63 -9.64 -18.56
CA ARG A 46 6.12 -8.81 -19.68
C ARG A 46 5.69 -7.34 -19.60
N GLY A 47 5.83 -6.73 -18.42
CA GLY A 47 5.50 -5.31 -18.27
C GLY A 47 4.02 -5.04 -17.92
N GLN A 48 3.12 -6.01 -18.11
CA GLN A 48 1.70 -5.86 -17.84
C GLN A 48 1.33 -6.38 -16.45
N VAL A 49 0.54 -5.61 -15.71
CA VAL A 49 0.06 -5.96 -14.37
C VAL A 49 -1.18 -6.82 -14.52
N TYR A 50 -1.11 -8.05 -14.03
CA TYR A 50 -2.24 -8.95 -13.87
C TYR A 50 -2.63 -8.95 -12.40
N HIS A 51 -3.93 -8.89 -12.14
CA HIS A 51 -4.49 -9.06 -10.82
C HIS A 51 -5.46 -10.22 -10.88
N LYS A 52 -5.61 -10.94 -9.78
CA LYS A 52 -6.67 -11.93 -9.67
C LYS A 52 -8.01 -11.19 -9.89
N PRO A 53 -8.85 -11.60 -10.86
CA PRO A 53 -10.15 -10.98 -11.07
C PRO A 53 -11.01 -11.29 -9.85
N GLU A 54 -11.10 -10.33 -8.94
CA GLU A 54 -12.06 -10.31 -7.86
C GLU A 54 -12.95 -9.08 -8.02
N SER A 55 -14.07 -9.06 -7.29
CA SER A 55 -14.94 -7.89 -7.24
C SER A 55 -14.13 -6.64 -6.88
N LEU A 56 -14.41 -5.52 -7.56
CA LEU A 56 -13.79 -4.23 -7.26
C LEU A 56 -14.12 -3.77 -5.83
N MET A 57 -15.30 -4.15 -5.36
CA MET A 57 -15.80 -3.88 -4.01
C MET A 57 -15.79 -5.14 -3.17
N SER A 58 -15.55 -5.00 -1.87
CA SER A 58 -15.77 -6.11 -0.93
C SER A 58 -17.24 -6.51 -0.89
N LEU A 59 -17.52 -7.80 -0.68
CA LEU A 59 -18.86 -8.28 -0.40
C LEU A 59 -19.38 -7.68 0.92
N PRO A 60 -20.70 -7.59 1.12
CA PRO A 60 -21.28 -7.20 2.40
C PRO A 60 -20.71 -8.08 3.53
N ASN A 61 -20.26 -7.45 4.62
CA ASN A 61 -19.63 -8.09 5.78
C ASN A 61 -18.24 -8.73 5.53
N GLU A 62 -17.66 -8.59 4.34
CA GLU A 62 -16.25 -8.94 4.11
C GLU A 62 -15.34 -7.72 4.22
N GLU A 63 -14.15 -7.91 4.78
CA GLU A 63 -13.14 -6.88 4.78
C GLU A 63 -12.46 -6.78 3.40
N ALA A 64 -12.23 -5.57 2.90
CA ALA A 64 -11.56 -5.32 1.62
C ALA A 64 -10.19 -6.01 1.50
N LYS A 65 -9.99 -6.87 0.51
CA LYS A 65 -8.72 -7.57 0.26
C LYS A 65 -8.05 -7.06 -1.02
N PHE A 66 -6.78 -7.39 -1.20
CA PHE A 66 -6.03 -7.08 -2.43
C PHE A 66 -6.10 -5.59 -2.81
N LEU A 67 -6.60 -5.25 -4.00
CA LEU A 67 -6.76 -3.87 -4.48
C LEU A 67 -8.03 -3.18 -3.94
N GLN A 68 -8.97 -3.91 -3.32
CA GLN A 68 -10.18 -3.32 -2.72
C GLN A 68 -9.84 -2.31 -1.62
N LYS A 69 -8.65 -2.39 -1.01
CA LYS A 69 -8.16 -1.45 0.01
C LYS A 69 -8.04 0.01 -0.47
N TYR A 70 -8.14 0.26 -1.77
CA TYR A 70 -8.13 1.59 -2.39
C TYR A 70 -9.54 2.10 -2.77
N PHE A 71 -10.58 1.28 -2.60
CA PHE A 71 -11.95 1.60 -3.02
C PHE A 71 -12.91 1.69 -1.83
N LEU A 72 -12.38 1.94 -0.62
CA LEU A 72 -13.18 2.02 0.61
C LEU A 72 -13.96 3.35 0.73
N GLY A 73 -13.56 4.39 0.00
CA GLY A 73 -14.26 5.69 -0.03
C GLY A 73 -14.17 6.50 1.27
N ASN A 74 -13.33 6.06 2.22
CA ASN A 74 -13.08 6.75 3.48
C ASN A 74 -11.59 6.61 3.83
N GLU A 75 -10.90 7.74 3.91
CA GLU A 75 -9.46 7.82 4.17
C GLU A 75 -9.03 7.11 5.46
N GLU A 76 -9.83 7.23 6.52
CA GLU A 76 -9.55 6.56 7.80
C GLU A 76 -9.71 5.04 7.67
N ALA A 77 -10.74 4.59 6.95
CA ALA A 77 -10.97 3.17 6.71
C ALA A 77 -9.81 2.57 5.89
N GLU A 78 -9.30 3.30 4.90
CA GLU A 78 -8.13 2.92 4.13
C GLU A 78 -6.87 2.81 4.99
N ALA A 79 -6.56 3.84 5.78
CA ALA A 79 -5.38 3.85 6.65
C ALA A 79 -5.43 2.71 7.67
N LYS A 80 -6.59 2.51 8.31
CA LYS A 80 -6.82 1.39 9.23
C LYS A 80 -6.64 0.04 8.54
N ARG A 81 -7.15 -0.09 7.30
CA ARG A 81 -7.02 -1.33 6.53
C ARG A 81 -5.57 -1.62 6.15
N ARG A 82 -4.81 -0.61 5.71
CA ARG A 82 -3.38 -0.74 5.37
C ARG A 82 -2.56 -1.21 6.57
N CYS A 83 -2.77 -0.60 7.75
CA CYS A 83 -2.10 -1.01 8.99
C CYS A 83 -2.43 -2.45 9.40
N LYS A 84 -3.69 -2.90 9.17
CA LYS A 84 -4.10 -4.28 9.46
C LYS A 84 -3.44 -5.29 8.51
N LEU A 85 -3.32 -4.95 7.22
CA LEU A 85 -2.73 -5.83 6.20
C LEU A 85 -1.20 -5.91 6.31
N ILE A 86 -0.54 -4.81 6.68
CA ILE A 86 0.92 -4.72 6.79
C ILE A 86 1.31 -4.32 8.22
N PRO A 87 1.44 -5.29 9.15
CA PRO A 87 1.73 -5.00 10.54
C PRO A 87 3.15 -4.41 10.72
N GLY A 88 3.26 -3.52 11.71
CA GLY A 88 4.50 -2.79 12.01
C GLY A 88 4.67 -1.47 11.26
N THR A 89 3.62 -0.99 10.58
CA THR A 89 3.53 0.40 10.12
C THR A 89 2.77 1.27 11.11
N THR A 90 3.10 2.55 11.19
CA THR A 90 2.42 3.51 12.06
C THR A 90 1.28 4.22 11.33
N LYS A 91 0.07 4.25 11.92
CA LYS A 91 -1.14 4.87 11.33
C LYS A 91 -0.90 6.32 10.89
N SER A 92 -0.31 7.15 11.74
CA SER A 92 -0.07 8.56 11.42
C SER A 92 0.84 8.76 10.21
N LEU A 93 1.81 7.87 9.99
CA LEU A 93 2.68 7.95 8.81
C LEU A 93 1.99 7.43 7.56
N ILE A 94 1.15 6.39 7.68
CA ILE A 94 0.28 5.94 6.59
C ILE A 94 -0.65 7.08 6.15
N GLU A 95 -1.30 7.77 7.08
CA GLU A 95 -2.15 8.93 6.79
C GLU A 95 -1.37 10.07 6.13
N SER A 96 -0.18 10.38 6.65
CA SER A 96 0.68 11.42 6.06
C SER A 96 1.08 11.10 4.62
N LEU A 97 1.45 9.84 4.34
CA LEU A 97 1.78 9.37 3.00
C LEU A 97 0.56 9.35 2.08
N GLN A 98 -0.60 8.94 2.61
CA GLN A 98 -1.86 8.89 1.87
C GLN A 98 -2.29 10.29 1.45
N MET A 99 -2.27 11.26 2.37
CA MET A 99 -2.58 12.67 2.10
C MET A 99 -1.64 13.24 1.05
N MET A 100 -0.33 13.04 1.20
CA MET A 100 0.66 13.48 0.20
C MET A 100 0.39 12.86 -1.18
N LEU A 101 0.00 11.58 -1.26
CA LEU A 101 -0.33 10.95 -2.54
C LEU A 101 -1.62 11.49 -3.16
N HIS A 102 -2.63 11.84 -2.36
CA HIS A 102 -3.89 12.45 -2.84
C HIS A 102 -3.69 13.88 -3.32
N GLU A 103 -2.78 14.63 -2.71
CA GLU A 103 -2.46 16.00 -3.13
C GLU A 103 -1.68 16.06 -4.45
N ASN A 104 -0.98 14.98 -4.81
CA ASN A 104 -0.01 14.98 -5.92
C ASN A 104 -0.38 14.05 -7.10
N ASN A 105 -1.48 13.31 -7.04
CA ASN A 105 -1.97 12.44 -8.14
C ASN A 105 -3.47 12.61 -8.35
#